data_AF-A0A529KZ94-F1
#
_entry.id   AF-A0A529KZ94-F1
#
_cell.length_a   1.000
_cell.length_b   1.000
_cell.length_c   1.000
_cell.angle_alpha   90.00
_cell.angle_beta   90.00
_cell.angle_gamma   90.00
#
_symmetry.space_group_name_H-M   'P 1'
#
loop_
_entity.id
_entity.type
_entity.pdbx_description
1 polymer ?
#
loop_
_entity_poly.entity_id
_entity_poly.type
_entity_poly.pdbx_seq_one_letter_code
_entity_poly.pdbx_strand_id
1 'polypeptide(L)' 'MTDIAATAEMQAALLSRALPYMQRYENKTVVVKYGGHAMGDTELGKAFARDIALLKQSGVNPIVVHGGGPQIGAMLN' A
#
# COMPACT_ATOMS: atom_id res chain seq x y z
N MET A 1 -19.53 -26.13 -1.37
CA MET A 1 -20.26 -25.00 -2.00
C MET A 1 -20.63 -23.91 -1.01
N THR A 2 -20.91 -24.22 0.26
CA THR A 2 -21.22 -23.26 1.33
C THR A 2 -20.03 -22.41 1.83
N ASP A 3 -18.79 -22.88 1.67
CA ASP A 3 -17.56 -22.17 2.10
C ASP A 3 -17.16 -21.04 1.13
N ILE A 4 -17.14 -21.38 -0.17
CA ILE A 4 -17.57 -20.58 -1.34
C ILE A 4 -18.19 -19.21 -1.06
N ALA A 5 -19.52 -19.25 -0.93
CA ALA A 5 -20.39 -18.11 -0.73
C ALA A 5 -20.00 -17.33 0.54
N ALA A 6 -19.80 -18.01 1.68
CA ALA A 6 -19.46 -17.37 2.95
C ALA A 6 -18.24 -16.45 2.82
N THR A 7 -17.23 -16.84 2.03
CA THR A 7 -16.07 -15.98 1.73
C THR A 7 -16.41 -14.78 0.83
N ALA A 8 -17.27 -14.95 -0.17
CA ALA A 8 -17.67 -13.88 -1.10
C ALA A 8 -18.52 -12.80 -0.39
N GLU A 9 -19.50 -13.20 0.43
CA GLU A 9 -20.28 -12.24 1.22
C GLU A 9 -19.41 -11.50 2.24
N MET A 10 -18.48 -12.19 2.89
CA MET A 10 -17.51 -11.57 3.79
C MET A 10 -16.59 -10.59 3.06
N GLN A 11 -16.10 -10.93 1.87
CA GLN A 11 -15.26 -10.05 1.04
C GLN A 11 -16.05 -8.81 0.57
N ALA A 12 -17.29 -8.98 0.12
CA ALA A 12 -18.15 -7.86 -0.26
C ALA A 12 -18.42 -6.92 0.93
N ALA A 13 -18.67 -7.48 2.12
CA ALA A 13 -18.86 -6.70 3.33
C ALA A 13 -17.58 -5.94 3.75
N LEU A 14 -16.41 -6.55 3.60
CA LEU A 14 -15.13 -5.92 3.87
C LEU A 14 -14.90 -4.73 2.92
N LEU A 15 -15.07 -4.93 1.61
CA LEU A 15 -14.92 -3.88 0.60
C LEU A 15 -15.94 -2.74 0.81
N SER A 16 -17.19 -3.06 1.15
CA SER A 16 -18.22 -2.06 1.45
C SER A 16 -17.84 -1.19 2.65
N ARG A 17 -17.22 -1.78 3.68
CA ARG A 17 -16.71 -1.03 4.84
C ARG A 17 -15.48 -0.19 4.51
N ALA A 18 -14.70 -0.56 3.50
CA ALA A 18 -13.55 0.20 3.03
C ALA A 18 -13.94 1.41 2.16
N LEU A 19 -15.10 1.37 1.48
CA LEU A 19 -15.54 2.38 0.52
C LEU A 19 -15.50 3.83 1.05
N PRO A 20 -15.95 4.15 2.28
CA PRO A 20 -15.88 5.52 2.79
C PRO A 20 -14.44 6.06 2.88
N TYR A 21 -13.46 5.19 3.13
CA TYR A 21 -12.06 5.57 3.18
C TYR A 21 -11.49 5.81 1.77
N MET A 22 -11.91 5.02 0.78
CA MET A 22 -11.51 5.21 -0.62
C MET A 22 -12.05 6.55 -1.15
N GLN A 23 -13.34 6.82 -0.94
CA GLN A 23 -13.98 8.08 -1.34
C GLN A 23 -13.36 9.31 -0.68
N ARG A 24 -12.95 9.21 0.60
CA ARG A 24 -12.30 10.32 1.32
C ARG A 24 -11.02 10.80 0.63
N TYR A 25 -10.27 9.90 0.00
CA TYR A 25 -8.99 10.19 -0.64
C TYR A 25 -9.05 10.19 -2.17
N GLU A 26 -10.23 10.05 -2.75
CA GLU A 26 -10.42 10.11 -4.19
C GLU A 26 -9.90 11.43 -4.76
N ASN A 27 -9.07 11.34 -5.80
CA ASN A 27 -8.33 12.43 -6.45
C ASN A 27 -7.41 13.25 -5.52
N LYS A 28 -7.26 12.87 -4.24
CA LYS A 28 -6.35 13.54 -3.31
C LYS A 28 -4.91 13.10 -3.55
N THR A 29 -3.99 14.04 -3.33
CA THR A 29 -2.57 13.73 -3.26
C THR A 29 -2.23 13.23 -1.86
N VAL A 30 -1.58 12.07 -1.78
CA VAL A 30 -1.14 11.47 -0.51
C VAL A 30 0.36 11.20 -0.60
N VAL A 31 1.13 11.83 0.27
CA VAL A 31 2.58 11.62 0.34
C VAL A 31 2.87 10.46 1.29
N VAL A 32 3.56 9.44 0.80
CA VAL A 32 3.93 8.24 1.56
C VAL A 32 5.45 8.20 1.70
N LYS A 33 5.93 8.31 2.94
CA LYS A 33 7.36 8.19 3.24
C LYS A 33 7.74 6.71 3.35
N TYR A 34 8.51 6.21 2.37
CA TYR A 34 9.05 4.86 2.35
C TYR A 34 10.46 4.85 2.93
N GLY A 35 10.73 4.05 3.96
CA GLY A 35 12.04 4.10 4.62
C GLY A 35 12.19 3.11 5.76
N GLY A 36 13.38 3.11 6.36
CA GLY A 36 13.72 2.24 7.48
C GLY A 36 13.76 0.75 7.10
N HIS A 37 13.38 -0.10 8.05
CA HIS A 37 13.43 -1.56 7.94
C HIS A 37 12.63 -2.11 6.73
N ALA A 38 11.62 -1.38 6.25
CA ALA A 38 10.84 -1.79 5.09
C ALA A 38 11.64 -1.85 3.77
N MET A 39 12.78 -1.14 3.69
CA MET A 39 13.66 -1.15 2.50
C MET A 39 14.71 -2.26 2.51
N GLY A 40 14.91 -2.93 3.64
CA GLY A 40 15.89 -4.01 3.77
C GLY A 40 15.34 -5.40 3.44
N ASP A 41 14.01 -5.54 3.43
CA ASP A 41 13.31 -6.78 3.13
C ASP A 41 12.62 -6.67 1.77
N THR A 42 12.94 -7.60 0.87
CA THR A 42 12.42 -7.61 -0.50
C THR A 42 10.91 -7.89 -0.55
N GLU A 43 10.39 -8.73 0.35
CA GLU A 43 8.96 -9.05 0.38
C GLU A 43 8.14 -7.88 0.92
N LEU A 44 8.67 -7.15 1.92
CA LEU A 44 8.07 -5.90 2.37
C LEU A 44 8.10 -4.83 1.27
N GLY A 45 9.19 -4.74 0.51
CA GLY A 45 9.29 -3.81 -0.62
C GLY A 45 8.24 -4.11 -1.71
N LYS A 46 8.02 -5.39 -2.04
CA LYS A 46 6.96 -5.80 -2.98
C LYS A 46 5.57 -5.51 -2.44
N ALA A 47 5.33 -5.78 -1.15
CA ALA A 47 4.06 -5.47 -0.52
C ALA A 47 3.77 -3.97 -0.56
N PHE A 48 4.76 -3.13 -0.22
CA PHE A 48 4.65 -1.68 -0.31
C PHE A 48 4.33 -1.22 -1.74
N ALA A 49 5.04 -1.74 -2.75
CA ALA A 49 4.77 -1.39 -4.15
C ALA A 49 3.35 -1.76 -4.59
N ARG A 50 2.84 -2.93 -4.18
CA ARG A 50 1.47 -3.36 -4.45
C ARG A 50 0.45 -2.43 -3.79
N ASP A 51 0.70 -2.01 -2.56
CA ASP A 51 -0.22 -1.12 -1.84
C ASP A 51 -0.25 0.29 -2.47
N ILE A 52 0.89 0.82 -2.94
CA ILE A 52 0.94 2.07 -3.72
C ILE A 52 0.16 1.94 -5.04
N ALA A 53 0.31 0.82 -5.74
CA ALA A 53 -0.45 0.55 -6.96
C ALA A 53 -1.97 0.48 -6.68
N LEU A 54 -2.38 -0.13 -5.57
CA LEU A 54 -3.78 -0.20 -5.15
C LEU A 54 -4.34 1.20 -4.82
N LEU A 55 -3.58 2.05 -4.14
CA LEU A 55 -3.96 3.45 -3.91
C LEU A 55 -4.17 4.20 -5.23
N LYS A 56 -3.28 4.00 -6.21
CA LYS A 56 -3.46 4.64 -7.52
C LYS A 56 -4.71 4.14 -8.24
N GLN A 57 -4.98 2.83 -8.18
CA GLN A 57 -6.16 2.21 -8.79
C GLN A 57 -7.46 2.62 -8.10
N SER A 58 -7.44 2.94 -6.81
CA SER A 58 -8.60 3.44 -6.06
C SER A 58 -8.88 4.94 -6.24
N GLY A 59 -8.12 5.63 -7.10
CA GLY A 59 -8.31 7.06 -7.40
C GLY A 59 -7.46 8.01 -6.57
N VAL A 60 -6.59 7.51 -5.67
CA VAL A 60 -5.62 8.34 -4.95
C VAL A 60 -4.47 8.73 -5.89
N ASN A 61 -3.84 9.88 -5.64
CA ASN A 61 -2.60 10.29 -6.29
C ASN A 61 -1.42 10.14 -5.32
N PRO A 62 -0.86 8.92 -5.17
CA PRO A 62 0.24 8.68 -4.24
C PRO A 62 1.55 9.30 -4.74
N ILE A 63 2.29 9.95 -3.84
CA ILE A 63 3.67 10.41 -4.05
C ILE A 63 4.56 9.68 -3.05
N VAL A 64 5.49 8.86 -3.55
CA VAL A 64 6.44 8.14 -2.68
C VAL A 64 7.69 8.99 -2.49
N VAL A 65 8.08 9.20 -1.23
CA VAL A 65 9.36 9.80 -0.86
C VAL A 65 10.17 8.75 -0.14
N HIS A 66 11.37 8.41 -0.62
CA HIS A 66 12.21 7.40 0.04
C HIS A 66 13.47 7.95 0.69
N GLY A 67 14.19 7.12 1.44
CA GLY A 67 15.53 7.39 1.97
C GLY A 67 16.54 6.40 1.41
N GLY A 68 17.78 6.44 1.94
CA GLY A 68 18.84 5.52 1.52
C GLY A 68 19.98 5.39 2.53
N GLY A 69 19.76 5.72 3.81
CA GLY A 69 20.82 5.81 4.83
C GLY A 69 21.74 4.57 4.90
N PRO A 70 21.20 3.34 5.03
CA PRO A 70 22.02 2.13 5.02
C PRO A 70 22.82 1.93 3.72
N GLN A 71 22.22 2.22 2.57
CA GLN A 71 22.87 2.08 1.26
C GLN A 71 23.98 3.11 1.07
N ILE A 72 23.77 4.35 1.54
CA ILE A 72 24.81 5.38 1.58
C ILE A 72 25.95 4.94 2.51
N GLY A 73 25.62 4.42 3.70
CA GLY A 73 26.62 3.91 4.64
C GLY A 73 27.46 2.76 4.07
N ALA A 74 26.86 1.86 3.29
CA ALA A 74 27.56 0.77 2.62
C ALA A 74 28.45 1.21 1.44
N MET A 75 28.20 2.39 0.88
CA MET A 75 29.01 2.96 -0.20
C MET A 75 30.21 3.75 0.33
N LEU A 76 30.08 4.35 1.52
CA LEU A 76 31.07 5.28 2.08
C LEU A 76 32.04 4.64 3.09
N ASN A 77 31.75 3.43 3.57
CA ASN A 77 32.60 2.66 4.49
C ASN A 77 33.00 1.32 3.86
#